data_AF-A0A2W4TTJ3-F1
#
_entry.id   AF-A0A2W4TTJ3-F1
#
_cell.length_a   1.000
_cell.length_b   1.000
_cell.length_c   1.000
_cell.angle_alpha   90.00
_cell.angle_beta   90.00
_cell.angle_gamma   90.00
#
_symmetry.space_group_name_H-M   'P 1'
#
loop_
_entity.id
_entity.type
_entity.pdbx_description
1 polymer ?
#
loop_
_entity_poly.entity_id
_entity_poly.type
_entity_poly.pdbx_seq_one_letter_code
_entity_poly.pdbx_strand_id
1 'polypeptide(L)'
;AEKATDDPRDPTLSEAGVARAQALARRLHGTGLDAAYATQYRRTRLTAAPAAAAVGIEVQVRPAEAANATTYGADLARDLRALPAGSTALVVGHSNTVPGIVAAISGQPAEQMLETEYDRYTVIVIDADGRARVFISTY
;
A
#
# COMPACT_ATOMS: atom_id res chain seq x y z
N ALA A 1 7.08 5.45 -2.09
CA ALA A 1 6.61 6.70 -2.71
C ALA A 1 7.78 7.66 -2.80
N GLU A 2 8.12 8.11 -4.00
CA GLU A 2 9.24 9.04 -4.22
C GLU A 2 8.82 10.48 -3.91
N LYS A 3 9.54 11.14 -3.00
CA LYS A 3 9.15 12.43 -2.41
C LYS A 3 9.70 13.62 -3.18
N ALA A 4 8.92 14.70 -3.25
CA ALA A 4 9.41 16.04 -3.60
C ALA A 4 10.17 16.68 -2.42
N THR A 5 10.68 17.89 -2.63
CA THR A 5 11.39 18.71 -1.63
C THR A 5 10.59 19.95 -1.21
N ASP A 6 9.28 19.96 -1.50
CA ASP A 6 8.37 21.09 -1.31
C ASP A 6 7.95 21.32 0.14
N ASP A 7 7.92 20.27 0.96
CA ASP A 7 7.66 20.36 2.40
C ASP A 7 8.60 19.43 3.18
N PRO A 8 9.29 19.91 4.22
CA PRO A 8 10.25 19.10 4.98
C PRO A 8 9.61 18.02 5.86
N ARG A 9 8.29 18.09 6.12
CA ARG A 9 7.57 17.17 7.01
C ARG A 9 6.62 16.26 6.22
N ASP A 10 5.88 16.82 5.28
CA ASP A 10 4.90 16.08 4.48
C ASP A 10 5.00 16.45 3.00
N PRO A 11 6.12 16.07 2.34
CA PRO A 11 6.34 16.38 0.94
C PRO A 11 5.31 15.69 0.05
N THR A 12 5.02 16.32 -1.08
CA THR A 12 4.25 15.69 -2.16
C THR A 12 5.10 14.68 -2.93
N LEU A 13 4.59 14.15 -4.04
CA LEU A 13 5.37 13.29 -4.93
C LEU A 13 6.28 14.13 -5.83
N SER A 14 7.49 13.62 -6.11
CA SER A 14 8.30 14.14 -7.22
C SER A 14 7.59 13.88 -8.56
N GLU A 15 8.06 14.49 -9.66
CA GLU A 15 7.53 14.20 -11.00
C GLU A 15 7.65 12.70 -11.34
N ALA A 16 8.79 12.08 -10.99
CA ALA A 16 8.97 10.64 -11.12
C ALA A 16 8.02 9.84 -10.21
N GLY A 17 7.77 10.31 -8.99
CA GLY A 17 6.76 9.74 -8.08
C GLY A 17 5.35 9.78 -8.68
N VAL A 18 4.96 10.89 -9.33
CA VAL A 18 3.68 11.02 -10.03
C VAL A 18 3.60 10.05 -11.20
N ALA A 19 4.65 9.94 -12.01
CA ALA A 19 4.70 8.99 -13.12
C ALA A 19 4.56 7.53 -12.65
N ARG A 20 5.19 7.18 -11.52
CA ARG A 20 5.07 5.87 -10.88
C ARG A 20 3.66 5.60 -10.35
N ALA A 21 3.02 6.57 -9.70
CA ALA A 21 1.64 6.46 -9.25
C ALA A 21 0.66 6.18 -10.42
N GLN A 22 0.90 6.82 -11.56
CA GLN A 22 0.13 6.56 -12.78
C GLN A 22 0.42 5.18 -13.39
N ALA A 23 1.67 4.72 -13.35
CA ALA A 23 2.04 3.37 -13.79
C ALA A 23 1.38 2.29 -12.92
N LEU A 24 1.36 2.48 -11.60
CA LEU A 24 0.64 1.62 -10.66
C LEU A 24 -0.86 1.55 -10.99
N ALA A 25 -1.51 2.68 -11.25
CA ALA A 25 -2.92 2.70 -11.62
C ALA A 25 -3.20 1.96 -12.93
N ARG A 26 -2.34 2.10 -13.95
CA ARG A 26 -2.44 1.31 -15.18
C ARG A 26 -2.28 -0.18 -14.93
N ARG A 27 -1.40 -0.57 -14.00
CA ARG A 27 -1.17 -1.98 -13.65
C ARG A 27 -2.36 -2.61 -12.92
N LEU A 28 -3.04 -1.83 -12.09
CA LEU A 28 -4.24 -2.26 -11.33
C LEU A 28 -5.53 -2.11 -12.13
N HIS A 29 -5.47 -1.54 -13.33
CA HIS A 29 -6.65 -1.42 -14.18
C HIS A 29 -7.22 -2.80 -14.52
N GLY A 30 -8.51 -3.00 -14.26
CA GLY A 30 -9.20 -4.26 -14.52
C GLY A 30 -9.00 -5.35 -13.47
N THR A 31 -8.27 -5.09 -12.37
CA THR A 31 -8.12 -6.09 -11.28
C THR A 31 -9.35 -6.17 -10.38
N GLY A 32 -10.33 -5.28 -10.53
CA GLY A 32 -11.48 -5.17 -9.63
C GLY A 32 -11.06 -4.64 -8.25
N LEU A 33 -10.37 -3.50 -8.21
CA LEU A 33 -9.95 -2.87 -6.95
C LEU A 33 -11.18 -2.39 -6.15
N ASP A 34 -11.39 -2.94 -4.96
CA ASP A 34 -12.55 -2.67 -4.09
C ASP A 34 -12.24 -1.70 -2.95
N ALA A 35 -10.97 -1.66 -2.52
CA ALA A 35 -10.54 -0.81 -1.41
C ALA A 35 -9.13 -0.24 -1.65
N ALA A 36 -8.89 0.98 -1.16
CA ALA A 36 -7.57 1.60 -1.16
C ALA A 36 -7.28 2.16 0.23
N TYR A 37 -6.10 1.86 0.77
CA TYR A 37 -5.62 2.34 2.06
C TYR A 37 -4.29 3.07 1.90
N ALA A 38 -4.13 4.19 2.59
CA ALA A 38 -2.87 4.91 2.68
C ALA A 38 -2.64 5.46 4.08
N THR A 39 -1.39 5.75 4.42
CA THR A 39 -1.09 6.54 5.63
C THR A 39 -1.54 7.99 5.47
N GLN A 40 -1.48 8.77 6.55
CA GLN A 40 -1.90 10.18 6.58
C GLN A 40 -1.09 11.11 5.67
N TYR A 41 0.13 10.71 5.30
CA TYR A 41 1.07 11.52 4.54
C TYR A 41 0.61 11.74 3.09
N ARG A 42 0.84 12.95 2.56
CA ARG A 42 0.50 13.33 1.18
C ARG A 42 1.07 12.35 0.16
N ARG A 43 2.35 12.00 0.28
CA ARG A 43 3.02 11.09 -0.67
C ARG A 43 2.34 9.72 -0.83
N THR A 44 1.84 9.12 0.26
CA THR A 44 1.18 7.80 0.20
C THR A 44 -0.22 7.93 -0.38
N ARG A 45 -0.98 8.95 0.05
CA ARG A 45 -2.29 9.29 -0.52
C ARG A 45 -2.23 9.58 -2.02
N LEU A 46 -1.27 10.39 -2.45
CA LEU A 46 -1.06 10.75 -3.86
C LEU A 46 -0.61 9.55 -4.71
N THR A 47 0.05 8.56 -4.11
CA THR A 47 0.42 7.33 -4.82
C THR A 47 -0.81 6.43 -5.03
N ALA A 48 -1.71 6.34 -4.06
CA ALA A 48 -2.94 5.55 -4.16
C ALA A 48 -4.03 6.21 -5.03
N ALA A 49 -4.06 7.55 -5.07
CA ALA A 49 -5.16 8.32 -5.64
C ALA A 49 -5.50 7.98 -7.10
N PRO A 50 -4.53 7.80 -8.03
CA PRO A 50 -4.88 7.49 -9.42
C PRO A 50 -5.58 6.14 -9.58
N ALA A 51 -5.16 5.12 -8.81
CA ALA A 51 -5.78 3.79 -8.85
C ALA A 51 -7.20 3.81 -8.25
N ALA A 52 -7.39 4.51 -7.13
CA ALA A 52 -8.69 4.67 -6.49
C ALA A 52 -9.68 5.45 -7.38
N ALA A 53 -9.22 6.56 -7.98
CA ALA A 53 -10.03 7.37 -8.89
C ALA A 53 -10.46 6.61 -10.14
N ALA A 54 -9.60 5.72 -10.67
CA ALA A 54 -9.91 4.92 -11.86
C ALA A 54 -11.09 3.96 -11.66
N VAL A 55 -11.41 3.59 -10.42
CA VAL A 55 -12.53 2.69 -10.07
C VAL A 55 -13.60 3.38 -9.22
N GLY A 56 -13.49 4.69 -8.98
CA GLY A 56 -14.49 5.48 -8.27
C GLY A 56 -14.58 5.22 -6.76
N ILE A 57 -13.49 4.80 -6.11
CA ILE A 57 -13.44 4.59 -4.65
C ILE A 57 -12.60 5.67 -3.96
N GLU A 58 -12.84 5.87 -2.67
CA GLU A 58 -12.01 6.76 -1.84
C GLU A 58 -10.78 6.04 -1.28
N VAL A 59 -9.70 6.81 -1.06
CA VAL A 59 -8.52 6.33 -0.32
C VAL A 59 -8.79 6.47 1.17
N GLN A 60 -8.90 5.34 1.87
CA GLN A 60 -9.08 5.29 3.31
C GLN A 60 -7.76 5.61 4.03
N VAL A 61 -7.77 6.68 4.81
CA VAL A 61 -6.59 7.12 5.57
C VAL A 61 -6.48 6.32 6.87
N ARG A 62 -5.34 5.65 7.04
CA ARG A 62 -4.98 4.86 8.23
C ARG A 62 -3.72 5.47 8.85
N PRO A 63 -3.82 6.28 9.90
CA PRO A 63 -2.66 6.92 10.51
C PRO A 63 -1.62 5.89 10.98
N ALA A 64 -0.37 6.05 10.54
CA ALA A 64 0.77 5.30 11.05
C ALA A 64 1.54 6.20 12.01
N GLU A 65 1.48 5.87 13.30
CA GLU A 65 1.98 6.68 14.41
C GLU A 65 2.82 5.83 15.37
N ALA A 66 3.62 6.48 16.22
CA ALA A 66 4.42 5.76 17.20
C ALA A 66 3.55 4.93 18.16
N ALA A 67 2.37 5.45 18.54
CA ALA A 67 1.45 4.80 19.46
C ALA A 67 0.84 3.49 18.92
N ASN A 68 0.76 3.33 17.59
CA ASN A 68 0.21 2.13 16.96
C ASN A 68 1.23 1.33 16.14
N ALA A 69 2.52 1.66 16.23
CA ALA A 69 3.56 1.05 15.41
C ALA A 69 3.59 -0.49 15.52
N THR A 70 3.30 -1.04 16.70
CA THR A 70 3.28 -2.49 16.96
C THR A 70 1.97 -3.16 16.54
N THR A 71 0.86 -2.43 16.46
CA THR A 71 -0.46 -2.99 16.12
C THR A 71 -0.89 -2.70 14.69
N TYR A 72 -0.31 -1.69 14.03
CA TYR A 72 -0.74 -1.18 12.73
C TYR A 72 -0.94 -2.29 11.67
N GLY A 73 0.04 -3.19 11.56
CA GLY A 73 -0.03 -4.30 10.61
C GLY A 73 -1.15 -5.29 10.93
N ALA A 74 -1.32 -5.66 12.20
CA ALA A 74 -2.36 -6.59 12.64
C ALA A 74 -3.76 -5.97 12.48
N ASP A 75 -3.91 -4.69 12.82
CA ASP A 75 -5.15 -3.93 12.64
C ASP A 75 -5.51 -3.80 11.15
N LEU A 76 -4.52 -3.67 10.27
CA LEU A 76 -4.77 -3.57 8.83
C LEU A 76 -5.15 -4.94 8.26
N ALA A 77 -4.45 -5.98 8.68
CA ALA A 77 -4.75 -7.34 8.27
C ALA A 77 -6.15 -7.77 8.73
N ARG A 78 -6.63 -7.28 9.88
CA ARG A 78 -8.00 -7.48 10.36
C ARG A 78 -9.02 -6.79 9.46
N ASP A 79 -8.83 -5.52 9.11
CA ASP A 79 -9.72 -4.81 8.20
C ASP A 79 -9.78 -5.45 6.81
N LEU A 80 -8.62 -5.85 6.27
CA LEU A 80 -8.54 -6.53 4.98
C LEU A 80 -9.29 -7.88 4.98
N ARG A 81 -9.23 -8.63 6.10
CA ARG A 81 -9.98 -9.89 6.25
C ARG A 81 -11.49 -9.69 6.46
N ALA A 82 -11.92 -8.49 6.85
CA ALA A 82 -13.33 -8.16 7.01
C ALA A 82 -13.99 -7.74 5.68
N LEU A 83 -13.20 -7.52 4.62
CA LEU A 83 -13.73 -7.27 3.28
C LEU A 83 -14.48 -8.51 2.74
N PRO A 84 -15.47 -8.32 1.84
CA PRO A 84 -16.13 -9.44 1.17
C PRO A 84 -15.14 -10.41 0.52
N ALA A 85 -15.47 -11.71 0.52
CA ALA A 85 -14.63 -12.70 -0.13
C ALA A 85 -14.43 -12.36 -1.62
N GLY A 86 -13.19 -12.46 -2.09
CA GLY A 86 -12.81 -12.09 -3.46
C GLY A 86 -12.44 -10.61 -3.65
N SER A 87 -12.48 -9.79 -2.59
CA SER A 87 -12.10 -8.38 -2.68
C SER A 87 -10.61 -8.19 -2.99
N THR A 88 -10.29 -7.18 -3.78
CA THR A 88 -8.92 -6.71 -4.02
C THR A 88 -8.69 -5.37 -3.33
N ALA A 89 -7.61 -5.24 -2.58
CA ALA A 89 -7.25 -4.00 -1.88
C ALA A 89 -5.84 -3.52 -2.23
N LEU A 90 -5.69 -2.21 -2.39
CA LEU A 90 -4.41 -1.52 -2.51
C LEU A 90 -4.02 -0.95 -1.15
N VAL A 91 -2.80 -1.20 -0.69
CA VAL A 91 -2.23 -0.60 0.52
C VAL A 91 -0.95 0.16 0.17
N VAL A 92 -0.90 1.45 0.49
CA VAL A 92 0.29 2.29 0.30
C VAL A 92 0.87 2.74 1.65
N GLY A 93 2.02 2.17 2.00
CA GLY A 93 2.80 2.51 3.18
C GLY A 93 4.16 3.14 2.85
N HIS A 94 5.09 3.04 3.80
CA HIS A 94 6.49 3.49 3.68
C HIS A 94 7.44 2.28 3.68
N SER A 95 8.66 2.45 3.20
CA SER A 95 9.68 1.38 3.16
C SER A 95 9.91 0.71 4.53
N ASN A 96 9.80 1.47 5.61
CA ASN A 96 9.95 0.98 6.98
C ASN A 96 8.67 0.34 7.58
N THR A 97 7.49 0.52 6.95
CA THR A 97 6.23 -0.06 7.44
C THR A 97 5.73 -1.22 6.58
N VAL A 98 6.00 -1.19 5.27
CA VAL A 98 5.51 -2.20 4.31
C VAL A 98 5.97 -3.62 4.68
N PRO A 99 7.23 -3.89 5.05
CA PRO A 99 7.63 -5.24 5.47
C PRO A 99 6.81 -5.77 6.66
N GLY A 100 6.55 -4.93 7.67
CA GLY A 100 5.73 -5.31 8.82
C GLY A 100 4.26 -5.56 8.45
N ILE A 101 3.72 -4.77 7.51
CA ILE A 101 2.37 -4.98 6.97
C ILE A 101 2.28 -6.31 6.22
N VAL A 102 3.24 -6.59 5.33
CA VAL A 102 3.30 -7.86 4.58
C VAL A 102 3.32 -9.03 5.55
N ALA A 103 4.20 -8.98 6.56
CA ALA A 103 4.31 -10.04 7.55
C ALA A 103 3.03 -10.24 8.38
N ALA A 104 2.36 -9.16 8.77
CA ALA A 104 1.10 -9.25 9.51
C ALA A 104 -0.06 -9.83 8.67
N ILE A 105 -0.08 -9.54 7.37
CA ILE A 105 -1.12 -10.05 6.46
C ILE A 105 -0.84 -11.51 6.09
N SER A 106 0.39 -11.83 5.68
CA SER A 106 0.75 -13.15 5.15
C SER A 106 1.12 -14.17 6.21
N GLY A 107 1.52 -13.73 7.42
CA GLY A 107 2.14 -14.60 8.43
C GLY A 107 3.56 -15.05 8.06
N GLN A 108 4.17 -14.47 7.01
CA GLN A 108 5.49 -14.81 6.51
C GLN A 108 6.47 -13.65 6.74
N PRO A 109 7.76 -13.91 7.03
CA PRO A 109 8.75 -12.85 7.09
C PRO A 109 8.83 -12.11 5.74
N ALA A 110 9.01 -10.79 5.80
CA ALA A 110 9.16 -9.95 4.61
C ALA A 110 10.53 -9.27 4.63
N GLU A 111 11.17 -9.19 3.47
CA GLU A 111 12.44 -8.50 3.31
C GLU A 111 12.30 -7.00 3.56
N GLN A 112 13.31 -6.40 4.18
CA GLN A 112 13.37 -4.95 4.33
C GLN A 112 13.41 -4.28 2.96
N MET A 113 12.88 -3.06 2.87
CA MET A 113 12.99 -2.24 1.65
C MET A 113 13.92 -1.06 1.90
N LEU A 114 14.75 -0.76 0.92
CA LEU A 114 15.59 0.44 0.97
C LEU A 114 14.73 1.68 0.75
N GLU A 115 15.15 2.82 1.30
CA GLU A 115 14.43 4.09 1.08
C GLU A 115 14.46 4.57 -0.38
N THR A 116 15.40 4.03 -1.18
CA THR A 116 15.59 4.33 -2.61
C THR A 116 14.80 3.38 -3.53
N GLU A 117 14.10 2.40 -2.96
CA GLU A 117 13.33 1.41 -3.69
C GLU A 117 11.89 1.90 -3.87
N TYR A 118 11.55 2.34 -5.08
CA TYR A 118 10.26 3.01 -5.37
C TYR A 118 9.33 2.22 -6.29
N ASP A 119 9.84 1.17 -6.94
CA ASP A 119 9.15 0.31 -7.89
C ASP A 119 8.69 -1.02 -7.28
N ARG A 120 9.23 -1.44 -6.13
CA ARG A 120 8.79 -2.67 -5.47
C ARG A 120 7.35 -2.58 -4.99
N TYR A 121 6.56 -3.58 -5.35
CA TYR A 121 5.25 -3.87 -4.77
C TYR A 121 5.15 -5.36 -4.42
N THR A 122 4.31 -5.64 -3.43
CA THR A 122 4.06 -7.01 -2.97
C THR A 122 2.60 -7.35 -3.23
N VAL A 123 2.36 -8.45 -3.93
CA VAL A 123 1.02 -9.04 -4.10
C VAL A 123 0.88 -10.16 -3.08
N ILE A 124 -0.17 -10.06 -2.26
CA ILE A 124 -0.52 -11.09 -1.28
C ILE A 124 -1.87 -11.66 -1.70
N VAL A 125 -1.91 -12.96 -1.97
CA VAL A 125 -3.16 -13.68 -2.24
C VAL A 125 -3.49 -14.50 -1.01
N ILE A 126 -4.64 -14.24 -0.40
CA ILE A 126 -5.16 -14.98 0.74
C ILE A 126 -6.22 -15.95 0.21
N ASP A 127 -5.95 -17.24 0.28
CA ASP A 127 -6.86 -18.30 -0.12
C ASP A 127 -8.00 -18.46 0.90
N ALA A 128 -9.10 -19.11 0.53
CA ALA A 128 -10.30 -19.23 1.37
C ALA A 128 -10.06 -19.98 2.70
N ASP A 129 -9.00 -20.79 2.78
CA ASP A 129 -8.56 -21.49 3.98
C ASP A 129 -7.58 -20.66 4.85
N GLY A 130 -7.35 -19.39 4.48
CA GLY A 130 -6.49 -18.46 5.19
C GLY A 130 -5.00 -18.57 4.83
N ARG A 131 -4.60 -19.50 3.95
CA ARG A 131 -3.21 -19.56 3.48
C ARG A 131 -2.88 -18.34 2.62
N ALA A 132 -1.72 -17.74 2.87
CA ALA A 132 -1.24 -16.60 2.10
C ALA A 132 -0.11 -17.02 1.15
N ARG A 133 -0.16 -16.50 -0.08
CA ARG A 133 0.91 -16.58 -1.07
C ARG A 133 1.42 -15.17 -1.34
N VAL A 134 2.72 -14.99 -1.24
CA VAL A 134 3.38 -13.68 -1.39
C VAL A 134 4.22 -13.66 -2.66
N PHE A 135 4.02 -12.65 -3.49
CA PHE A 135 4.79 -12.41 -4.70
C PHE A 135 5.39 -11.01 -4.63
N ILE A 136 6.69 -10.89 -4.85
CA ILE A 136 7.40 -9.61 -4.94
C ILE A 136 7.59 -9.28 -6.42
N SER A 137 7.30 -8.04 -6.81
CA SER A 137 7.46 -7.58 -8.19
C SER A 137 7.89 -6.12 -8.22
N THR A 138 8.39 -5.67 -9.36
CA THR A 138 8.79 -4.28 -9.65
C THR A 138 8.10 -3.77 -10.92
N TYR A 139 8.08 -2.45 -11.14
CA TYR A 139 7.51 -1.82 -12.34
C TYR A 139 8.27 -0.57 -12.80
#